data_AF-A0A1N7QCE2-F1
#
_entry.id   AF-A0A1N7QCE2-F1
#
_cell.length_a   1.000
_cell.length_b   1.000
_cell.length_c   1.000
_cell.angle_alpha   90.00
_cell.angle_beta   90.00
_cell.angle_gamma   90.00
#
_symmetry.space_group_name_H-M   'P 1'
#
loop_
_entity.id
_entity.type
_entity.pdbx_description
1 polymer ?
#
loop_
_entity_poly.entity_id
_entity_poly.type
_entity_poly.pdbx_seq_one_letter_code
_entity_poly.pdbx_strand_id
1 'polypeptide(L)'
;MKKLIALFLFFTFVNMFSQEYHFDYYIRYKHELKKNNKERPEIMDLQYIVNSQDHSYRIFFIPVNRNRLTASIIDFKNNLQHYFDIRNTKFPLKESDFDYKYSMRMPFVKKQFEEESKRRFFNSELLKKQNDGLVNYSIKEFTNEKMKNPRASAEVVFADFKDDLSFVGLQLLFDYYEIDKKVKFSSNYILKSASKKFEDLEINLSLDAIEPQDFIINISQSQLKFKNN
;
A
#
# COMPACT_ATOMS: atom_id res chain seq x y z
N MET A 1 24.85 5.89 -43.56
CA MET A 1 24.39 6.85 -42.53
C MET A 1 22.86 7.03 -42.42
N LYS A 2 22.01 6.45 -43.30
CA LYS A 2 20.54 6.56 -43.15
C LYS A 2 19.90 5.58 -42.15
N LYS A 3 20.63 4.55 -41.69
CA LYS A 3 20.14 3.50 -40.78
C LYS A 3 20.34 3.80 -39.28
N LEU A 4 21.13 4.81 -38.94
CA LEU A 4 21.39 5.22 -37.54
C LEU A 4 20.36 6.21 -36.98
N ILE A 5 19.70 6.97 -37.87
CA ILE A 5 18.69 7.97 -37.48
C ILE A 5 17.42 7.30 -36.93
N ALA A 6 17.03 6.14 -37.47
CA ALA A 6 15.88 5.38 -36.96
C ALA A 6 16.13 4.83 -35.54
N LEU A 7 17.38 4.48 -35.21
CA LEU A 7 17.75 4.00 -33.88
C LEU A 7 17.72 5.15 -32.86
N PHE A 8 18.22 6.34 -33.24
CA PHE A 8 18.14 7.54 -32.40
C PHE A 8 16.70 7.99 -32.16
N LEU A 9 15.84 7.91 -33.18
CA LEU A 9 14.41 8.22 -33.04
C LEU A 9 13.71 7.24 -32.09
N PHE A 10 14.00 5.94 -32.17
CA PHE A 10 13.48 4.97 -31.21
C PHE A 10 13.92 5.29 -29.77
N PHE A 11 15.18 5.66 -29.54
CA PHE A 11 15.65 6.03 -28.20
C PHE A 11 15.09 7.38 -27.69
N THR A 12 14.74 8.33 -28.57
CA THR A 12 14.12 9.59 -28.14
C THR A 12 12.67 9.43 -27.70
N PHE A 13 11.95 8.40 -28.16
CA PHE A 13 10.55 8.16 -27.76
C PHE A 13 10.40 7.26 -26.53
N VAL A 14 11.42 6.45 -26.17
CA VAL A 14 11.35 5.53 -25.01
C VAL A 14 11.47 6.25 -23.66
N ASN A 15 11.89 7.52 -23.63
CA ASN A 15 12.07 8.31 -22.40
C ASN A 15 11.11 9.51 -22.27
N MET A 16 9.95 9.52 -22.95
CA MET A 16 9.02 10.66 -22.88
C MET A 16 8.29 10.79 -21.53
N PHE A 17 8.26 9.74 -20.71
CA PHE A 17 7.63 9.77 -19.39
C PHE A 17 8.68 9.84 -18.30
N SER A 18 8.49 10.74 -17.33
CA SER A 18 9.39 10.82 -16.18
C SER A 18 9.05 9.76 -15.14
N GLN A 19 7.79 9.35 -15.05
CA GLN A 19 7.30 8.28 -14.17
C GLN A 19 6.14 7.52 -14.84
N GLU A 20 6.15 6.20 -14.72
CA GLU A 20 5.12 5.27 -15.20
C GLU A 20 4.72 4.34 -14.04
N TYR A 21 3.41 4.24 -13.77
CA TYR A 21 2.87 3.46 -12.66
C TYR A 21 1.82 2.48 -13.18
N HIS A 22 2.00 1.18 -12.92
CA HIS A 22 1.08 0.11 -13.33
C HIS A 22 0.25 -0.33 -12.13
N PHE A 23 -1.04 -0.56 -12.34
CA PHE A 23 -1.97 -0.90 -11.26
C PHE A 23 -2.87 -2.06 -11.65
N ASP A 24 -2.96 -3.07 -10.77
CA ASP A 24 -3.64 -4.33 -11.05
C ASP A 24 -4.70 -4.72 -10.00
N TYR A 25 -4.74 -4.05 -8.84
CA TYR A 25 -5.76 -4.29 -7.82
C TYR A 25 -6.26 -3.04 -7.14
N TYR A 26 -7.59 -2.95 -7.01
CA TYR A 26 -8.26 -2.13 -6.01
C TYR A 26 -8.52 -2.97 -4.76
N ILE A 27 -8.24 -2.39 -3.59
CA ILE A 27 -8.39 -3.06 -2.30
C ILE A 27 -9.01 -2.08 -1.31
N ARG A 28 -10.09 -2.51 -0.65
CA ARG A 28 -10.75 -1.76 0.42
C ARG A 28 -10.73 -2.54 1.72
N TYR A 29 -10.22 -1.91 2.76
CA TYR A 29 -10.28 -2.41 4.12
C TYR A 29 -11.15 -1.51 4.99
N LYS A 30 -11.94 -2.12 5.87
CA LYS A 30 -12.53 -1.45 7.01
C LYS A 30 -11.57 -1.56 8.19
N HIS A 31 -11.17 -0.42 8.73
CA HIS A 31 -10.25 -0.29 9.85
C HIS A 31 -11.00 0.25 11.07
N GLU A 32 -10.95 -0.48 12.18
CA GLU A 32 -11.58 -0.10 13.44
C GLU A 32 -10.51 0.06 14.52
N LEU A 33 -10.45 1.24 15.14
CA LEU A 33 -9.54 1.55 16.24
C LEU A 33 -10.34 1.74 17.52
N LYS A 34 -10.13 0.86 18.50
CA LYS A 34 -10.71 0.98 19.84
C LYS A 34 -9.62 1.34 20.84
N LYS A 35 -9.88 2.39 21.64
CA LYS A 35 -9.05 2.76 22.79
C LYS A 35 -9.77 2.33 24.05
N ASN A 36 -9.06 1.79 25.04
CA ASN A 36 -9.68 1.30 26.30
C ASN A 36 -10.63 2.32 26.97
N ASN A 37 -10.34 3.62 26.86
CA ASN A 37 -11.12 4.70 27.49
C ASN A 37 -12.23 5.28 26.59
N LYS A 38 -12.49 4.72 25.42
CA LYS A 38 -13.56 5.17 24.51
C LYS A 38 -14.63 4.08 24.37
N GLU A 39 -15.90 4.47 24.56
CA GLU A 39 -17.04 3.56 24.41
C GLU A 39 -17.24 3.06 22.97
N ARG A 40 -16.92 3.91 21.98
CA ARG A 40 -17.13 3.60 20.56
C ARG A 40 -15.80 3.57 19.79
N PRO A 41 -15.60 2.57 18.92
CA PRO A 41 -14.43 2.53 18.05
C PRO A 41 -14.50 3.63 16.99
N GLU A 42 -13.35 4.11 16.57
CA GLU A 42 -13.18 4.93 15.37
C GLU A 42 -13.14 4.01 14.15
N ILE A 43 -14.05 4.22 13.20
CA ILE A 43 -14.16 3.39 12.00
C ILE A 43 -13.73 4.21 10.79
N MET A 44 -12.85 3.65 9.97
CA MET A 44 -12.35 4.26 8.75
C MET A 44 -12.37 3.26 7.61
N ASP A 45 -12.82 3.69 6.44
CA ASP A 45 -12.68 2.93 5.20
C ASP A 45 -11.40 3.36 4.49
N LEU A 46 -10.50 2.42 4.29
CA LEU A 46 -9.20 2.64 3.67
C LEU A 46 -9.19 2.00 2.28
N GLN A 47 -8.99 2.82 1.25
CA GLN A 47 -9.07 2.42 -0.14
C GLN A 47 -7.72 2.61 -0.82
N TYR A 48 -7.26 1.57 -1.50
CA TYR A 48 -5.97 1.54 -2.18
C TYR A 48 -6.12 1.01 -3.60
N ILE A 49 -5.24 1.46 -4.48
CA ILE A 49 -4.90 0.71 -5.70
C ILE A 49 -3.40 0.43 -5.68
N VAL A 50 -3.03 -0.81 -5.97
CA VAL A 50 -1.66 -1.31 -5.86
C VAL A 50 -1.22 -2.01 -7.14
N ASN A 51 0.09 -2.23 -7.22
CA ASN A 51 0.71 -3.16 -8.14
C ASN A 51 1.10 -4.42 -7.34
N SER A 52 0.71 -5.59 -7.81
CA SER A 52 1.03 -6.86 -7.14
C SER A 52 2.50 -7.27 -7.27
N GLN A 53 3.24 -6.70 -8.22
CA GLN A 53 4.64 -7.01 -8.50
C GLN A 53 5.60 -5.92 -8.03
N ASP A 54 5.12 -4.69 -7.79
CA ASP A 54 5.92 -3.56 -7.32
C ASP A 54 5.29 -2.85 -6.13
N HIS A 55 5.79 -3.15 -4.93
CA HIS A 55 5.28 -2.59 -3.67
C HIS A 55 5.82 -1.19 -3.37
N SER A 56 6.62 -0.60 -4.28
CA SER A 56 7.29 0.67 -4.04
C SER A 56 6.41 1.91 -4.21
N TYR A 57 5.19 1.71 -4.69
CA TYR A 57 4.18 2.76 -4.79
C TYR A 57 2.76 2.21 -4.60
N ARG A 58 1.83 3.13 -4.29
CA ARG A 58 0.39 2.84 -4.22
C ARG A 58 -0.43 4.09 -4.39
N ILE A 59 -1.67 3.94 -4.84
CA ILE A 59 -2.69 4.98 -4.74
C ILE A 59 -3.38 4.89 -3.38
N PHE A 60 -3.57 6.04 -2.74
CA PHE A 60 -4.47 6.20 -1.60
C PHE A 60 -5.55 7.22 -1.95
N PHE A 61 -6.79 6.94 -1.56
CA PHE A 61 -7.92 7.83 -1.80
C PHE A 61 -8.31 8.61 -0.54
N ILE A 62 -8.59 9.90 -0.71
CA ILE A 62 -9.02 10.80 0.35
C ILE A 62 -10.39 11.39 -0.02
N PRO A 63 -11.45 11.10 0.75
CA PRO A 63 -12.73 11.77 0.53
C PRO A 63 -12.60 13.24 0.94
N VAL A 64 -12.84 14.15 0.00
CA VAL A 64 -12.86 15.60 0.28
C VAL A 64 -14.25 16.01 0.76
N ASN A 65 -15.29 15.46 0.14
CA ASN A 65 -16.68 15.59 0.55
C ASN A 65 -17.49 14.42 -0.06
N ARG A 66 -18.81 14.42 0.13
CA ARG A 66 -19.70 13.33 -0.34
C ARG A 66 -19.57 13.01 -1.84
N ASN A 67 -19.22 13.99 -2.67
CA ASN A 67 -19.23 13.87 -4.13
C ASN A 67 -17.84 14.01 -4.76
N ARG A 68 -16.79 14.25 -3.97
CA ARG A 68 -15.44 14.49 -4.47
C ARG A 68 -14.44 13.60 -3.76
N LEU A 69 -13.73 12.81 -4.57
CA LEU A 69 -12.62 11.97 -4.16
C LEU A 69 -11.33 12.55 -4.74
N THR A 70 -10.29 12.63 -3.94
CA THR A 70 -8.93 12.86 -4.42
C THR A 70 -8.13 11.58 -4.28
N ALA A 71 -7.06 11.48 -5.07
CA ALA A 71 -6.13 10.37 -4.98
C ALA A 71 -4.70 10.91 -4.89
N SER A 72 -3.85 10.16 -4.20
CA SER A 72 -2.41 10.38 -4.28
C SER A 72 -1.67 9.09 -4.58
N ILE A 73 -0.79 9.12 -5.58
CA ILE A 73 0.24 8.10 -5.74
C ILE A 73 1.37 8.46 -4.79
N ILE A 74 1.67 7.57 -3.85
CA ILE A 74 2.84 7.69 -2.98
C ILE A 74 3.92 6.78 -3.56
N ASP A 75 5.02 7.36 -4.03
CA ASP A 75 6.17 6.66 -4.61
C ASP A 75 7.34 6.74 -3.63
N PHE A 76 7.52 5.67 -2.87
CA PHE A 76 8.52 5.59 -1.82
C PHE A 76 9.93 5.41 -2.37
N LYS A 77 10.08 4.76 -3.53
CA LYS A 77 11.38 4.55 -4.19
C LYS A 77 11.98 5.89 -4.64
N ASN A 78 11.16 6.76 -5.22
CA ASN A 78 11.59 8.07 -5.71
C ASN A 78 11.40 9.20 -4.69
N ASN A 79 10.84 8.93 -3.52
CA ASN A 79 10.46 9.91 -2.49
C ASN A 79 9.55 11.02 -3.04
N LEU A 80 8.53 10.61 -3.82
CA LEU A 80 7.59 11.52 -4.47
C LEU A 80 6.16 11.19 -4.07
N GLN A 81 5.32 12.21 -4.05
CA GLN A 81 3.87 12.04 -3.97
C GLN A 81 3.21 12.85 -5.06
N HIS A 82 2.36 12.21 -5.85
CA HIS A 82 1.59 12.83 -6.92
C HIS A 82 0.14 12.96 -6.49
N TYR A 83 -0.48 14.13 -6.73
CA TYR A 83 -1.83 14.44 -6.30
C TYR A 83 -2.77 14.60 -7.49
N PHE A 84 -3.96 14.03 -7.39
CA PHE A 84 -4.97 13.97 -8.43
C PHE A 84 -6.36 14.32 -7.89
N ASP A 85 -7.17 14.98 -8.72
CA ASP A 85 -8.63 14.92 -8.57
C ASP A 85 -9.18 13.70 -9.31
N ILE A 86 -10.17 13.03 -8.74
CA ILE A 86 -10.85 11.91 -9.41
C ILE A 86 -12.14 12.41 -10.08
N ARG A 87 -12.21 12.26 -11.41
CA ARG A 87 -13.36 12.71 -12.22
C ARG A 87 -14.54 11.75 -12.14
N ASN A 88 -14.26 10.45 -12.03
CA ASN A 88 -15.25 9.39 -11.98
C ASN A 88 -14.82 8.35 -10.95
N THR A 89 -15.74 7.96 -10.07
CA THR A 89 -15.49 7.02 -8.98
C THR A 89 -16.08 5.64 -9.25
N LYS A 90 -16.60 5.39 -10.46
CA LYS A 90 -17.13 4.07 -10.85
C LYS A 90 -15.98 3.13 -11.22
N PHE A 91 -16.00 1.93 -10.65
CA PHE A 91 -15.03 0.87 -10.94
C PHE A 91 -15.42 0.06 -12.20
N PRO A 92 -14.44 -0.52 -12.93
CA PRO A 92 -12.99 -0.33 -12.76
C PRO A 92 -12.54 1.08 -13.19
N LEU A 93 -11.53 1.62 -12.50
CA LEU A 93 -10.96 2.93 -12.80
C LEU A 93 -10.01 2.85 -13.99
N LYS A 94 -9.81 3.98 -14.67
CA LYS A 94 -8.92 4.14 -15.82
C LYS A 94 -8.06 5.38 -15.65
N GLU A 95 -6.95 5.46 -16.37
CA GLU A 95 -6.05 6.64 -16.37
C GLU A 95 -6.81 7.96 -16.57
N SER A 96 -7.79 7.98 -17.48
CA SER A 96 -8.60 9.16 -17.79
C SER A 96 -9.43 9.69 -16.62
N ASP A 97 -9.63 8.89 -15.57
CA ASP A 97 -10.35 9.29 -14.37
C ASP A 97 -9.48 10.14 -13.42
N PHE A 98 -8.15 10.16 -13.63
CA PHE A 98 -7.18 10.86 -12.80
C PHE A 98 -6.77 12.20 -13.42
N ASP A 99 -7.15 13.30 -12.78
CA ASP A 99 -6.75 14.65 -13.20
C ASP A 99 -5.56 15.13 -12.38
N TYR A 100 -4.35 15.03 -12.96
CA TYR A 100 -3.10 15.40 -12.30
C TYR A 100 -3.08 16.87 -11.87
N LYS A 101 -2.68 17.12 -10.62
CA LYS A 101 -2.56 18.48 -10.06
C LYS A 101 -1.11 18.93 -9.90
N TYR A 102 -0.37 18.22 -9.05
CA TYR A 102 1.00 18.56 -8.67
C TYR A 102 1.70 17.38 -8.01
N SER A 103 3.01 17.54 -7.80
CA SER A 103 3.87 16.62 -7.08
C SER A 103 4.48 17.31 -5.86
N MET A 104 4.81 16.52 -4.85
CA MET A 104 5.60 16.94 -3.68
C MET A 104 6.76 15.97 -3.49
N ARG A 105 7.89 16.49 -3.02
CA ARG A 105 9.00 15.64 -2.56
C ARG A 105 8.77 15.28 -1.10
N MET A 106 8.95 14.01 -0.76
CA MET A 106 8.86 13.55 0.61
C MET A 106 10.25 13.64 1.27
N PRO A 107 10.46 14.53 2.25
CA PRO A 107 11.78 14.68 2.86
C PRO A 107 12.11 13.47 3.75
N PHE A 108 13.35 12.97 3.66
CA PHE A 108 13.96 11.98 4.56
C PHE A 108 13.29 10.59 4.69
N VAL A 109 12.34 10.24 3.81
CA VAL A 109 11.58 8.98 3.89
C VAL A 109 12.47 7.74 3.88
N LYS A 110 13.42 7.64 2.95
CA LYS A 110 14.35 6.49 2.89
C LYS A 110 15.13 6.28 4.19
N LYS A 111 15.67 7.36 4.77
CA LYS A 111 16.43 7.30 6.03
C LYS A 111 15.53 6.88 7.18
N GLN A 112 14.30 7.40 7.24
CA GLN A 112 13.33 6.99 8.25
C GLN A 112 13.02 5.48 8.16
N PHE A 113 12.77 4.95 6.97
CA PHE A 113 12.49 3.52 6.78
C PHE A 113 13.70 2.64 7.14
N GLU A 114 14.91 3.06 6.80
CA GLU A 114 16.13 2.36 7.22
C GLU A 114 16.28 2.33 8.75
N GLU A 115 15.97 3.43 9.43
CA GLU A 115 15.99 3.51 10.89
C GLU A 115 14.89 2.66 11.54
N GLU A 116 13.66 2.71 11.02
CA GLU A 116 12.55 1.89 11.49
C GLU A 116 12.85 0.39 11.30
N SER A 117 13.40 0.00 10.15
CA SER A 117 13.77 -1.39 9.85
C SER A 117 14.84 -1.95 10.79
N LYS A 118 15.73 -1.10 11.32
CA LYS A 118 16.73 -1.50 12.32
C LYS A 118 16.16 -1.66 13.73
N ARG A 119 15.01 -1.05 14.02
CA ARG A 119 14.42 -1.00 15.37
C ARG A 119 13.22 -1.93 15.54
N ARG A 120 12.56 -2.33 14.44
CA ARG A 120 11.34 -3.15 14.46
C ARG A 120 11.61 -4.52 13.87
N PHE A 121 11.24 -5.54 14.64
CA PHE A 121 11.44 -6.94 14.31
C PHE A 121 10.10 -7.66 14.38
N PHE A 122 9.92 -8.67 13.53
CA PHE A 122 8.66 -9.39 13.42
C PHE A 122 8.93 -10.89 13.48
N ASN A 123 7.99 -11.61 14.07
CA ASN A 123 7.92 -13.07 13.98
C ASN A 123 6.50 -13.46 13.57
N SER A 124 6.37 -14.47 12.73
CA SER A 124 5.10 -15.01 12.26
C SER A 124 5.04 -16.51 12.52
N GLU A 125 3.99 -16.95 13.19
CA GLU A 125 3.74 -18.35 13.53
C GLU A 125 2.42 -18.79 12.90
N LEU A 126 2.45 -19.89 12.15
CA LEU A 126 1.25 -20.50 11.60
C LEU A 126 0.46 -21.16 12.73
N LEU A 127 -0.77 -20.73 12.96
CA LEU A 127 -1.63 -21.29 14.00
C LEU A 127 -2.49 -22.44 13.47
N LYS A 128 -3.12 -22.23 12.30
CA LYS A 128 -4.07 -23.18 11.73
C LYS A 128 -4.23 -22.97 10.23
N LYS A 129 -4.33 -24.06 9.48
CA LYS A 129 -4.87 -24.07 8.11
C LYS A 129 -6.30 -24.59 8.16
N GLN A 130 -7.20 -23.88 7.49
CA GLN A 130 -8.61 -24.26 7.36
C GLN A 130 -8.84 -24.88 5.98
N ASN A 131 -9.86 -25.73 5.85
CA ASN A 131 -10.12 -26.48 4.62
C ASN A 131 -10.66 -25.62 3.47
N ASP A 132 -11.07 -24.39 3.75
CA ASP A 132 -11.67 -23.41 2.84
C ASP A 132 -10.63 -22.47 2.20
N GLY A 133 -9.33 -22.78 2.30
CA GLY A 133 -8.26 -21.92 1.80
C GLY A 133 -7.95 -20.74 2.72
N LEU A 134 -8.51 -20.71 3.95
CA LEU A 134 -8.13 -19.74 4.96
C LEU A 134 -6.97 -20.25 5.83
N VAL A 135 -6.08 -19.33 6.18
CA VAL A 135 -4.90 -19.62 7.00
C VAL A 135 -4.75 -18.59 8.11
N ASN A 136 -4.64 -19.06 9.35
CA ASN A 136 -4.53 -18.22 10.53
C ASN A 136 -3.07 -18.16 10.99
N TYR A 137 -2.56 -16.96 11.23
CA TYR A 137 -1.22 -16.71 11.77
C TYR A 137 -1.29 -15.85 13.04
N SER A 138 -0.31 -16.04 13.92
CA SER A 138 0.06 -15.05 14.93
C SER A 138 1.26 -14.26 14.42
N ILE A 139 1.16 -12.94 14.39
CA ILE A 139 2.28 -12.06 14.03
C ILE A 139 2.59 -11.17 15.23
N LYS A 140 3.84 -11.21 15.69
CA LYS A 140 4.31 -10.45 16.84
C LYS A 140 5.36 -9.43 16.41
N GLU A 141 5.22 -8.22 16.90
CA GLU A 141 6.18 -7.13 16.70
C GLU A 141 7.06 -6.96 17.95
N PHE A 142 8.36 -6.74 17.75
CA PHE A 142 9.35 -6.53 18.80
C PHE A 142 10.20 -5.29 18.52
N THR A 143 10.67 -4.64 19.58
CA THR A 143 11.58 -3.48 19.53
C THR A 143 13.05 -3.86 19.69
N ASN A 144 13.35 -5.15 19.81
CA ASN A 144 14.70 -5.67 19.99
C ASN A 144 14.93 -6.91 19.14
N GLU A 145 16.15 -7.05 18.65
CA GLU A 145 16.56 -8.15 17.78
C GLU A 145 16.47 -9.52 18.47
N LYS A 146 16.63 -9.56 19.80
CA LYS A 146 16.50 -10.79 20.60
C LYS A 146 15.04 -11.26 20.72
N MET A 147 14.07 -10.51 20.19
CA MET A 147 12.64 -10.81 20.18
C MET A 147 12.07 -11.17 21.56
N LYS A 148 12.58 -10.51 22.61
CA LYS A 148 12.03 -10.64 23.96
C LYS A 148 10.86 -9.69 24.12
N ASN A 149 9.77 -10.18 24.74
CA ASN A 149 8.55 -9.44 25.08
C ASN A 149 7.94 -8.70 23.87
N PRO A 150 6.91 -9.27 23.22
CA PRO A 150 6.28 -8.62 22.07
C PRO A 150 5.71 -7.26 22.47
N ARG A 151 6.01 -6.24 21.68
CA ARG A 151 5.39 -4.91 21.78
C ARG A 151 3.93 -4.98 21.36
N ALA A 152 3.66 -5.71 20.28
CA ALA A 152 2.32 -5.94 19.79
C ALA A 152 2.16 -7.40 19.34
N SER A 153 0.93 -7.89 19.42
CA SER A 153 0.56 -9.21 18.91
C SER A 153 -0.70 -9.07 18.07
N ALA A 154 -0.69 -9.72 16.91
CA ALA A 154 -1.82 -9.79 16.02
C ALA A 154 -2.19 -11.24 15.72
N GLU A 155 -3.49 -11.50 15.65
CA GLU A 155 -4.04 -12.68 14.99
C GLU A 155 -4.54 -12.23 13.63
N VAL A 156 -4.07 -12.91 12.58
CA VAL A 156 -4.40 -12.56 11.19
C VAL A 156 -4.96 -13.77 10.48
N VAL A 157 -5.97 -13.54 9.64
CA VAL A 157 -6.58 -14.55 8.77
C VAL A 157 -6.30 -14.14 7.34
N PHE A 158 -5.60 -15.01 6.62
CA PHE A 158 -5.34 -14.89 5.20
C PHE A 158 -6.27 -15.80 4.41
N ALA A 159 -6.57 -15.42 3.17
CA ALA A 159 -7.07 -16.33 2.14
C ALA A 159 -5.97 -16.55 1.10
N ASP A 160 -5.86 -17.78 0.59
CA ASP A 160 -5.06 -18.09 -0.60
C ASP A 160 -5.44 -17.13 -1.73
N PHE A 161 -4.44 -16.57 -2.41
CA PHE A 161 -4.67 -15.63 -3.50
C PHE A 161 -3.66 -15.85 -4.64
N LYS A 162 -4.00 -15.43 -5.87
CA LYS A 162 -3.11 -15.66 -7.02
C LYS A 162 -1.81 -14.85 -6.93
N ASP A 163 -1.90 -13.62 -6.42
CA ASP A 163 -0.77 -12.72 -6.17
C ASP A 163 -0.60 -12.48 -4.67
N ASP A 164 0.61 -12.17 -4.20
CA ASP A 164 0.82 -11.85 -2.79
C ASP A 164 0.43 -10.39 -2.49
N LEU A 165 -0.78 -10.22 -1.95
CA LEU A 165 -1.31 -8.93 -1.53
C LEU A 165 -1.35 -8.80 0.00
N SER A 166 -0.71 -9.73 0.72
CA SER A 166 -0.68 -9.75 2.19
C SER A 166 -0.05 -8.48 2.76
N PHE A 167 0.92 -7.91 2.03
CA PHE A 167 1.61 -6.68 2.42
C PHE A 167 0.64 -5.52 2.62
N VAL A 168 -0.43 -5.40 1.84
CA VAL A 168 -1.34 -4.24 1.92
C VAL A 168 -2.01 -4.20 3.28
N GLY A 169 -2.63 -5.30 3.70
CA GLY A 169 -3.29 -5.38 5.00
C GLY A 169 -2.29 -5.32 6.16
N LEU A 170 -1.13 -5.98 6.03
CA LEU A 170 -0.12 -6.00 7.08
C LEU A 170 0.55 -4.63 7.30
N GLN A 171 0.78 -3.86 6.24
CA GLN A 171 1.31 -2.49 6.35
C GLN A 171 0.34 -1.61 7.14
N LEU A 172 -0.98 -1.76 6.94
CA LEU A 172 -2.00 -1.02 7.68
C LEU A 172 -2.07 -1.45 9.14
N LEU A 173 -2.08 -2.76 9.38
CA LEU A 173 -2.19 -3.32 10.72
C LEU A 173 -0.99 -2.93 11.61
N PHE A 174 0.23 -2.98 11.04
CA PHE A 174 1.44 -2.70 11.79
C PHE A 174 1.93 -1.25 11.67
N ASP A 175 1.36 -0.44 10.79
CA ASP A 175 1.90 0.88 10.43
C ASP A 175 3.39 0.78 10.14
N TYR A 176 3.74 -0.12 9.22
CA TYR A 176 5.13 -0.43 8.88
C TYR A 176 5.25 -0.63 7.37
N TYR A 177 5.90 0.32 6.71
CA TYR A 177 6.19 0.22 5.28
C TYR A 177 7.27 -0.85 5.02
N GLU A 178 7.19 -1.55 3.88
CA GLU A 178 8.04 -2.72 3.53
C GLU A 178 7.90 -3.93 4.48
N ILE A 179 6.72 -4.15 5.06
CA ILE A 179 6.46 -5.30 5.94
C ILE A 179 6.77 -6.65 5.27
N ASP A 180 6.63 -6.73 3.94
CA ASP A 180 6.96 -7.88 3.08
C ASP A 180 8.46 -8.22 3.09
N LYS A 181 9.32 -7.28 3.48
CA LYS A 181 10.75 -7.56 3.72
C LYS A 181 11.01 -8.20 5.08
N LYS A 182 10.08 -8.10 6.03
CA LYS A 182 10.20 -8.58 7.41
C LYS A 182 9.38 -9.83 7.69
N VAL A 183 8.20 -9.94 7.07
CA VAL A 183 7.26 -11.04 7.22
C VAL A 183 7.03 -11.63 5.84
N LYS A 184 7.39 -12.90 5.67
CA LYS A 184 7.24 -13.63 4.41
C LYS A 184 6.48 -14.92 4.68
N PHE A 185 5.64 -15.27 3.72
CA PHE A 185 4.89 -16.51 3.77
C PHE A 185 5.33 -17.44 2.62
N SER A 186 5.01 -18.72 2.73
CA SER A 186 5.33 -19.72 1.71
C SER A 186 4.37 -19.73 0.53
N SER A 187 3.30 -18.93 0.57
CA SER A 187 2.27 -18.87 -0.45
C SER A 187 1.76 -17.43 -0.58
N ASN A 188 1.10 -17.17 -1.71
CA ASN A 188 0.50 -15.88 -2.01
C ASN A 188 -0.82 -15.76 -1.26
N TYR A 189 -0.98 -14.65 -0.55
CA TYR A 189 -2.12 -14.43 0.33
C TYR A 189 -2.71 -13.05 0.17
N ILE A 190 -3.97 -12.90 0.59
CA ILE A 190 -4.56 -11.61 0.94
C ILE A 190 -5.08 -11.65 2.37
N LEU A 191 -4.86 -10.57 3.13
CA LEU A 191 -5.38 -10.45 4.49
C LEU A 191 -6.90 -10.30 4.42
N LYS A 192 -7.65 -11.24 4.98
CA LYS A 192 -9.12 -11.19 5.07
C LYS A 192 -9.58 -10.47 6.32
N SER A 193 -8.93 -10.76 7.44
CA SER A 193 -9.17 -10.06 8.70
C SER A 193 -7.96 -10.12 9.61
N ALA A 194 -7.89 -9.18 10.56
CA ALA A 194 -6.89 -9.18 11.59
C ALA A 194 -7.38 -8.46 12.84
N SER A 195 -6.87 -8.88 14.00
CA SER A 195 -6.98 -8.15 15.26
C SER A 195 -5.59 -8.01 15.85
N LYS A 196 -5.18 -6.77 16.16
CA LYS A 196 -3.91 -6.44 16.78
C LYS A 196 -4.16 -5.73 18.10
N LYS A 197 -3.44 -6.16 19.13
CA LYS A 197 -3.37 -5.47 20.42
C LYS A 197 -2.00 -4.83 20.58
N PHE A 198 -1.99 -3.54 20.92
CA PHE A 198 -0.80 -2.76 21.20
C PHE A 198 -1.11 -1.77 22.33
N GLU A 199 -0.49 -1.96 23.50
CA GLU A 199 -0.78 -1.17 24.70
C GLU A 199 -2.30 -1.13 24.99
N ASP A 200 -2.90 0.05 25.08
CA ASP A 200 -4.34 0.28 25.31
C ASP A 200 -5.15 0.40 24.01
N LEU A 201 -4.57 -0.01 22.88
CA LEU A 201 -5.18 0.05 21.56
C LEU A 201 -5.47 -1.34 21.01
N GLU A 202 -6.68 -1.50 20.50
CA GLU A 202 -7.09 -2.63 19.70
C GLU A 202 -7.40 -2.14 18.28
N ILE A 203 -6.76 -2.76 17.29
CA ILE A 203 -6.95 -2.48 15.87
C ILE A 203 -7.58 -3.71 15.25
N ASN A 204 -8.75 -3.55 14.65
CA ASN A 204 -9.37 -4.59 13.84
C ASN A 204 -9.38 -4.15 12.37
N LEU A 205 -8.96 -5.05 11.49
CA LEU A 205 -8.91 -4.83 10.05
C LEU A 205 -9.73 -5.92 9.37
N SER A 206 -10.56 -5.56 8.40
CA SER A 206 -11.32 -6.53 7.61
C SER A 206 -11.35 -6.12 6.15
N LEU A 207 -11.08 -7.08 5.26
CA LEU A 207 -11.16 -6.88 3.82
C LEU A 207 -12.63 -6.79 3.42
N ASP A 208 -12.98 -5.64 2.87
CA ASP A 208 -14.34 -5.35 2.44
C ASP A 208 -14.50 -5.54 0.93
N ALA A 209 -13.50 -5.15 0.13
CA ALA A 209 -13.49 -5.39 -1.31
C ALA A 209 -12.08 -5.64 -1.85
N ILE A 210 -12.00 -6.49 -2.88
CA ILE A 210 -10.85 -6.62 -3.78
C ILE A 210 -11.37 -6.77 -5.20
N GLU A 211 -10.88 -5.94 -6.12
CA GLU A 211 -11.29 -5.95 -7.52
C GLU A 211 -10.06 -5.83 -8.43
N PRO A 212 -9.96 -6.65 -9.50
CA PRO A 212 -8.89 -6.50 -10.46
C PRO A 212 -8.99 -5.13 -11.16
N GLN A 213 -7.84 -4.51 -11.36
CA GLN A 213 -7.66 -3.33 -12.20
C GLN A 213 -6.68 -3.67 -13.31
N ASP A 214 -6.63 -2.83 -14.34
CA ASP A 214 -5.59 -2.92 -15.37
C ASP A 214 -5.47 -1.55 -16.02
N PHE A 215 -4.65 -0.69 -15.43
CA PHE A 215 -4.35 0.61 -16.02
C PHE A 215 -2.96 1.11 -15.64
N ILE A 216 -2.48 2.03 -16.45
CA ILE A 216 -1.20 2.70 -16.28
C ILE A 216 -1.48 4.19 -16.06
N ILE A 217 -0.76 4.82 -15.13
CA ILE A 217 -0.73 6.29 -15.03
C ILE A 217 0.64 6.77 -15.47
N ASN A 218 0.66 7.60 -16.50
CA ASN A 218 1.87 8.25 -16.99
C ASN A 218 1.94 9.70 -16.53
N ILE A 219 3.09 10.09 -15.96
CA ILE A 219 3.38 11.48 -15.63
C ILE A 219 4.59 11.89 -16.43
N SER A 220 4.37 12.79 -17.40
CA SER A 220 5.46 13.33 -18.21
C SER A 220 6.25 14.38 -17.44
N GLN A 221 7.50 14.59 -17.86
CA GLN A 221 8.34 15.63 -17.28
C GLN A 221 7.71 17.03 -17.42
N SER A 222 6.97 17.28 -18.50
CA SER A 222 6.28 18.55 -18.73
C SER A 222 5.04 18.75 -17.84
N GLN A 223 4.47 17.67 -17.30
CA GLN A 223 3.36 17.74 -16.35
C GLN A 223 3.84 17.97 -14.91
N LEU A 224 5.06 17.55 -14.55
CA LEU A 224 5.59 17.66 -13.19
C LEU A 224 5.58 19.11 -12.68
N LYS A 225 4.71 19.38 -11.71
CA LYS A 225 4.61 20.66 -11.01
C LYS A 225 4.94 20.43 -9.53
N PHE A 226 6.11 20.90 -9.08
CA PHE A 226 6.47 20.77 -7.67
C PHE A 226 5.87 21.89 -6.83
N LYS A 227 5.12 21.51 -5.79
CA LYS A 227 4.73 22.44 -4.73
C LYS A 227 5.78 22.36 -3.63
N ASN A 228 6.35 23.50 -3.23
CA ASN A 228 7.24 23.57 -2.07
C ASN A 228 6.40 23.41 -0.80
N ASN A 229 6.93 22.66 0.17
CA ASN A 229 6.39 22.55 1.53
C ASN A 229 6.51 23.89 2.27
#